data_AF-A0A0B7BQ70-F1
#
_entry.id   AF-A0A0B7BQ70-F1
#
_cell.length_a   1.000
_cell.length_b   1.000
_cell.length_c   1.000
_cell.angle_alpha   90.00
_cell.angle_beta   90.00
_cell.angle_gamma   90.00
#
_symmetry.space_group_name_H-M   'P 1'
#
loop_
_entity.id
_entity.type
_entity.pdbx_description
1 polymer ?
#
loop_
_entity_poly.entity_id
_entity_poly.type
_entity_poly.pdbx_seq_one_letter_code
_entity_poly.pdbx_strand_id
1 'polypeptide(L)'
;MATCTDTLARASEARYKQGTHELEISFGGELDLHKHFQNCTKNPGHLNFIPIDSLRMHHLPKVLRRRTTFDWIKYIAKRTVKLSVRYVSSHRQPPLPLSDYAGQDILTVGSGFMSDICLVEGKHEMPCPFDNCPEQPGQHQVYGYIIITTAAHVVFDDDEAKNTTVEFFYDNPNDRSNVRTARGVKVGAVSVEGDFCEMLCVTHDILPFDWKRKAFLEIPKDVSETVIFTTDVRINCSLFRGYIRTPTFSVECRKNDDIACPLKECLYLSESHNVYGYIIIMIEANVMWDYEKVKSATIEFFYMDPEDNSNIHTARAEVVNVVIEDENYYELQCVTQDKQLFDFLTHGNYKQSVRCYRDEEIVKCDLFQRFHCIKRVSFTDRNMTYHGQELFIDITRDNVSDCAELLVSLLISFFDKIVNNIHRTYSNKNMLFVGKEINVVINDKIELNTSLVRRED
;
A
#
# COMPACT_ATOMS: atom_id res chain seq x y z
N MET A 1 -40.46 -16.81 19.87
CA MET A 1 -39.17 -17.39 19.43
C MET A 1 -39.25 -17.53 17.92
N ALA A 2 -38.36 -16.86 17.18
CA ALA A 2 -38.23 -17.12 15.75
C ALA A 2 -37.80 -18.58 15.55
N THR A 3 -38.35 -19.24 14.53
CA THR A 3 -37.91 -20.59 14.17
C THR A 3 -36.56 -20.53 13.46
N CYS A 4 -35.78 -21.61 13.48
CA CYS A 4 -34.51 -21.71 12.75
C CYS A 4 -34.62 -21.36 11.25
N THR A 5 -35.77 -21.63 10.62
CA THR A 5 -36.04 -21.28 9.23
C THR A 5 -36.18 -19.78 9.01
N ASP A 6 -36.65 -19.05 10.01
CA ASP A 6 -36.84 -17.60 9.94
C ASP A 6 -35.51 -16.84 9.98
N THR A 7 -34.54 -17.30 10.78
CA THR A 7 -33.21 -16.64 10.88
C THR A 7 -32.42 -16.72 9.58
N LEU A 8 -32.43 -17.88 8.90
CA LEU A 8 -31.72 -18.08 7.63
C LEU A 8 -32.33 -17.28 6.48
N ALA A 9 -33.67 -17.20 6.42
CA ALA A 9 -34.38 -16.41 5.42
C ALA A 9 -34.06 -14.92 5.57
N ARG A 10 -34.13 -14.40 6.82
CA ARG A 10 -33.77 -13.01 7.14
C ARG A 10 -32.31 -12.70 6.80
N ALA A 11 -31.37 -13.59 7.13
CA ALA A 11 -29.96 -13.41 6.78
C ALA A 11 -29.73 -13.42 5.27
N SER A 12 -30.49 -14.22 4.51
CA SER A 12 -30.39 -14.26 3.05
C SER A 12 -30.94 -12.99 2.40
N GLU A 13 -32.07 -12.47 2.89
CA GLU A 13 -32.61 -11.18 2.47
C GLU A 13 -31.64 -10.03 2.80
N ALA A 14 -31.09 -10.04 4.01
CA ALA A 14 -30.13 -9.03 4.47
C ALA A 14 -28.89 -9.00 3.58
N ARG A 15 -28.32 -10.16 3.22
CA ARG A 15 -27.19 -10.26 2.27
C ARG A 15 -27.54 -9.75 0.88
N TYR A 16 -28.74 -10.06 0.39
CA TYR A 16 -29.19 -9.56 -0.92
C TYR A 16 -29.24 -8.02 -0.95
N LYS A 17 -29.69 -7.39 0.14
CA LYS A 17 -29.77 -5.93 0.27
C LYS A 17 -28.41 -5.22 0.36
N GLN A 18 -27.33 -5.91 0.71
CA GLN A 18 -25.98 -5.33 0.80
C GLN A 18 -25.35 -4.99 -0.56
N GLY A 19 -25.90 -5.53 -1.65
CA GLY A 19 -25.37 -5.32 -3.00
C GLY A 19 -23.98 -5.93 -3.16
N THR A 20 -22.98 -5.10 -3.47
CA THR A 20 -21.60 -5.53 -3.71
C THR A 20 -20.75 -5.63 -2.44
N HIS A 21 -21.26 -5.19 -1.29
CA HIS A 21 -20.54 -5.21 0.00
C HIS A 21 -20.78 -6.53 0.71
N GLU A 22 -20.01 -7.54 0.31
CA GLU A 22 -20.21 -8.91 0.78
C GLU A 22 -19.83 -9.08 2.26
N LEU A 23 -20.83 -9.30 3.11
CA LEU A 23 -20.63 -9.58 4.53
C LEU A 23 -21.55 -10.73 4.96
N GLU A 24 -21.08 -11.58 5.87
CA GLU A 24 -21.91 -12.65 6.41
C GLU A 24 -22.73 -12.11 7.59
N ILE A 25 -24.04 -12.33 7.59
CA ILE A 25 -24.95 -11.88 8.66
C ILE A 25 -25.61 -13.10 9.29
N SER A 26 -25.60 -13.17 10.61
CA SER A 26 -26.31 -14.20 11.37
C SER A 26 -27.22 -13.61 12.43
N PHE A 27 -28.52 -13.92 12.32
CA PHE A 27 -29.52 -13.59 13.35
C PHE A 27 -29.60 -14.65 14.46
N GLY A 28 -29.06 -15.85 14.25
CA GLY A 28 -29.00 -16.93 15.25
C GLY A 28 -27.63 -17.06 15.93
N GLY A 29 -26.73 -16.10 15.72
CA GLY A 29 -25.36 -16.14 16.23
C GLY A 29 -24.49 -17.18 15.50
N GLU A 30 -23.40 -17.61 16.14
CA GLU A 30 -22.42 -18.50 15.51
C GLU A 30 -22.98 -19.88 15.16
N LEU A 31 -24.01 -20.33 15.89
CA LEU A 31 -24.67 -21.60 15.63
C LEU A 31 -25.30 -21.66 14.24
N ASP A 32 -25.65 -20.55 13.60
CA ASP A 32 -26.24 -20.59 12.25
C ASP A 32 -25.18 -20.58 11.13
N LEU A 33 -23.91 -20.25 11.44
CA LEU A 33 -22.83 -20.15 10.43
C LEU A 33 -22.59 -21.45 9.66
N HIS A 34 -22.77 -22.62 10.29
CA HIS A 34 -22.64 -23.90 9.58
C HIS A 34 -23.70 -24.09 8.49
N LYS A 35 -24.91 -23.53 8.68
CA LYS A 35 -25.99 -23.58 7.68
C LYS A 35 -25.69 -22.65 6.52
N HIS A 36 -25.10 -21.49 6.82
CA HIS A 36 -24.63 -20.56 5.80
C HIS A 36 -23.52 -21.18 4.94
N PHE A 37 -22.59 -21.92 5.55
CA PHE A 37 -21.57 -22.68 4.83
C PHE A 37 -22.18 -23.71 3.86
N GLN A 38 -23.18 -24.47 4.30
CA GLN A 38 -23.87 -25.46 3.44
C GLN A 38 -24.62 -24.82 2.27
N ASN A 39 -25.16 -23.61 2.47
CA ASN A 39 -25.95 -22.87 1.49
C ASN A 39 -25.12 -21.83 0.70
N CYS A 40 -23.80 -21.83 0.82
CA CYS A 40 -22.94 -20.88 0.13
C CYS A 40 -22.99 -21.10 -1.39
N THR A 41 -23.39 -20.05 -2.12
CA THR A 41 -23.53 -20.09 -3.58
C THR A 41 -22.23 -19.76 -4.32
N LYS A 42 -21.27 -19.10 -3.68
CA LYS A 42 -20.00 -18.68 -4.30
C LYS A 42 -19.10 -19.89 -4.62
N ASN A 43 -19.11 -20.88 -3.75
CA ASN A 43 -18.42 -22.14 -3.95
C ASN A 43 -19.22 -23.27 -3.28
N PRO A 44 -20.24 -23.82 -3.97
CA PRO A 44 -21.13 -24.83 -3.41
C PRO A 44 -20.36 -26.02 -2.83
N GLY A 45 -20.56 -26.28 -1.53
CA GLY A 45 -19.86 -27.33 -0.79
C GLY A 45 -18.37 -27.06 -0.52
N HIS A 46 -17.83 -25.93 -0.97
CA HIS A 46 -16.44 -25.50 -0.75
C HIS A 46 -15.36 -26.53 -1.13
N LEU A 47 -15.69 -27.46 -2.04
CA LEU A 47 -14.87 -28.64 -2.34
C LEU A 47 -13.52 -28.30 -3.00
N ASN A 48 -13.43 -27.14 -3.63
CA ASN A 48 -12.23 -26.70 -4.37
C ASN A 48 -11.29 -25.83 -3.52
N PHE A 49 -11.61 -25.58 -2.25
CA PHE A 49 -10.71 -24.84 -1.37
C PHE A 49 -9.58 -25.74 -0.89
N ILE A 50 -8.37 -25.19 -0.91
CA ILE A 50 -7.21 -25.83 -0.32
C ILE A 50 -6.97 -25.14 1.02
N PRO A 51 -7.21 -25.83 2.16
CA PRO A 51 -6.93 -25.25 3.47
C PRO A 51 -5.49 -24.75 3.53
N ILE A 52 -5.24 -23.63 4.19
CA ILE A 52 -3.91 -23.03 4.17
C ILE A 52 -2.85 -24.02 4.66
N ASP A 53 -3.13 -24.80 5.69
CA ASP A 53 -2.21 -25.82 6.23
C ASP A 53 -1.92 -26.95 5.25
N SER A 54 -2.86 -27.22 4.34
CA SER A 54 -2.73 -28.18 3.25
C SER A 54 -2.11 -27.57 1.99
N LEU A 55 -1.96 -26.25 1.89
CA LEU A 55 -1.33 -25.61 0.74
C LEU A 55 0.12 -26.10 0.56
N ARG A 56 0.45 -26.49 -0.67
CA ARG A 56 1.77 -26.97 -1.13
C ARG A 56 2.14 -26.24 -2.42
N MET A 57 3.42 -26.20 -2.75
CA MET A 57 3.91 -25.50 -3.95
C MET A 57 3.19 -25.91 -5.23
N HIS A 58 2.93 -27.21 -5.42
CA HIS A 58 2.31 -27.72 -6.64
C HIS A 58 0.82 -27.34 -6.79
N HIS A 59 0.17 -26.91 -5.71
CA HIS A 59 -1.18 -26.36 -5.76
C HIS A 59 -1.22 -24.98 -6.44
N LEU A 60 -0.09 -24.25 -6.47
CA LEU A 60 -0.01 -22.97 -7.17
C LEU A 60 0.08 -23.19 -8.70
N PRO A 61 -0.46 -22.27 -9.52
CA PRO A 61 -0.23 -22.24 -10.96
C PRO A 61 1.27 -22.28 -11.28
N LYS A 62 1.67 -22.99 -12.36
CA LYS A 62 3.09 -23.24 -12.69
C LYS A 62 3.95 -21.96 -12.66
N VAL A 63 3.44 -20.84 -13.15
CA VAL A 63 4.12 -19.53 -13.19
C VAL A 63 4.35 -18.91 -11.79
N LEU A 64 3.55 -19.30 -10.81
CA LEU A 64 3.61 -18.84 -9.41
C LEU A 64 4.28 -19.86 -8.46
N ARG A 65 4.80 -20.99 -8.96
CA ARG A 65 5.48 -22.02 -8.15
C ARG A 65 6.90 -21.60 -7.72
N ARG A 66 7.04 -20.37 -7.26
CA ARG A 66 8.28 -19.81 -6.71
C ARG A 66 8.22 -19.89 -5.19
N ARG A 67 9.36 -20.16 -4.57
CA ARG A 67 9.45 -20.26 -3.10
C ARG A 67 8.96 -18.98 -2.42
N THR A 68 9.38 -17.84 -2.94
CA THR A 68 8.98 -16.50 -2.46
C THR A 68 7.47 -16.28 -2.50
N THR A 69 6.80 -16.64 -3.60
CA THR A 69 5.34 -16.50 -3.72
C THR A 69 4.60 -17.40 -2.74
N PHE A 70 5.03 -18.66 -2.59
CA PHE A 70 4.42 -19.58 -1.64
C PHE A 70 4.58 -19.12 -0.19
N ASP A 71 5.77 -18.68 0.19
CA ASP A 71 6.05 -18.17 1.54
C ASP A 71 5.29 -16.87 1.81
N TRP A 72 5.16 -16.00 0.81
CA TRP A 72 4.32 -14.79 0.90
C TRP A 72 2.84 -15.12 1.12
N ILE A 73 2.26 -16.07 0.38
CA ILE A 73 0.87 -16.52 0.58
C ILE A 73 0.68 -17.06 2.01
N LYS A 74 1.60 -17.92 2.46
CA LYS A 74 1.59 -18.46 3.84
C LYS A 74 1.68 -17.36 4.89
N TYR A 75 2.47 -16.33 4.61
CA TYR A 75 2.61 -15.19 5.50
C TYR A 75 1.34 -14.33 5.55
N ILE A 76 0.76 -13.98 4.40
CA ILE A 76 -0.50 -13.21 4.34
C ILE A 76 -1.62 -13.97 5.05
N ALA A 77 -1.71 -15.29 4.87
CA ALA A 77 -2.71 -16.10 5.55
C ALA A 77 -2.56 -16.04 7.08
N LYS A 78 -1.34 -16.09 7.63
CA LYS A 78 -1.11 -15.94 9.08
C LYS A 78 -1.54 -14.59 9.64
N ARG A 79 -1.60 -13.56 8.80
CA ARG A 79 -2.05 -12.19 9.16
C ARG A 79 -3.52 -11.96 8.85
N THR A 80 -4.15 -12.89 8.15
CA THR A 80 -5.58 -12.81 7.85
C THR A 80 -6.34 -13.16 9.13
N VAL A 81 -7.28 -12.29 9.47
CA VAL A 81 -8.10 -12.43 10.68
C VAL A 81 -9.56 -12.55 10.31
N LYS A 82 -10.32 -13.20 11.19
CA LYS A 82 -11.79 -13.19 11.13
C LYS A 82 -12.29 -12.14 12.11
N LEU A 83 -13.21 -11.29 11.65
CA LEU A 83 -13.87 -10.30 12.48
C LEU A 83 -15.29 -10.78 12.77
N SER A 84 -15.68 -10.74 14.05
CA SER A 84 -17.05 -10.98 14.51
C SER A 84 -17.54 -9.70 15.16
N VAL A 85 -18.39 -8.94 14.46
CA VAL A 85 -18.95 -7.66 14.90
C VAL A 85 -20.37 -7.91 15.41
N ARG A 86 -20.66 -7.59 16.67
CA ARG A 86 -21.97 -7.88 17.29
C ARG A 86 -22.94 -6.72 17.30
N TYR A 87 -22.52 -5.54 16.88
CA TYR A 87 -23.36 -4.35 16.90
C TYR A 87 -23.26 -3.63 15.57
N VAL A 88 -24.41 -3.20 15.05
CA VAL A 88 -24.48 -2.31 13.90
C VAL A 88 -24.71 -0.90 14.41
N SER A 89 -23.81 0.02 14.08
CA SER A 89 -23.87 1.37 14.59
C SER A 89 -25.16 2.08 14.23
N SER A 90 -25.72 2.80 15.19
CA SER A 90 -26.86 3.70 14.97
C SER A 90 -26.55 4.83 13.97
N HIS A 91 -25.26 5.10 13.71
CA HIS A 91 -24.81 6.10 12.74
C HIS A 91 -24.82 5.60 11.29
N ARG A 92 -25.10 4.31 11.04
CA ARG A 92 -25.27 3.80 9.68
C ARG A 92 -26.57 4.31 9.06
N GLN A 93 -26.46 5.31 8.19
CA GLN A 93 -27.59 5.87 7.46
C GLN A 93 -27.62 5.34 6.02
N PRO A 94 -28.79 5.24 5.37
CA PRO A 94 -28.86 4.96 3.94
C PRO A 94 -28.01 5.96 3.13
N PRO A 95 -27.28 5.53 2.10
CA PRO A 95 -27.34 4.23 1.43
C PRO A 95 -26.33 3.18 1.95
N LEU A 96 -25.80 3.34 3.17
CA LEU A 96 -24.76 2.44 3.68
C LEU A 96 -25.28 1.00 3.87
N PRO A 97 -24.42 -0.02 3.61
CA PRO A 97 -24.74 -1.39 3.96
C PRO A 97 -25.12 -1.49 5.43
N LEU A 98 -26.14 -2.32 5.72
CA LEU A 98 -26.71 -2.55 7.06
C LEU A 98 -27.45 -1.36 7.70
N SER A 99 -27.72 -0.27 6.98
CA SER A 99 -28.51 0.85 7.54
C SER A 99 -29.90 0.43 8.06
N ASP A 100 -30.54 -0.56 7.44
CA ASP A 100 -31.80 -1.16 7.94
C ASP A 100 -31.68 -1.81 9.34
N TYR A 101 -30.45 -2.10 9.78
CA TYR A 101 -30.14 -2.74 11.06
C TYR A 101 -29.44 -1.81 12.04
N ALA A 102 -29.36 -0.51 11.75
CA ALA A 102 -28.72 0.48 12.61
C ALA A 102 -29.26 0.41 14.06
N GLY A 103 -28.35 0.32 15.02
CA GLY A 103 -28.66 0.22 16.45
C GLY A 103 -29.02 -1.18 16.95
N GLN A 104 -28.98 -2.21 16.10
CA GLN A 104 -29.31 -3.59 16.49
C GLN A 104 -28.06 -4.39 16.89
N ASP A 105 -28.22 -5.30 17.86
CA ASP A 105 -27.26 -6.34 18.21
C ASP A 105 -27.46 -7.54 17.28
N ILE A 106 -26.75 -7.51 16.15
CA ILE A 106 -26.72 -8.61 15.17
C ILE A 106 -25.29 -9.01 14.91
N LEU A 107 -25.05 -10.33 14.82
CA LEU A 107 -23.72 -10.83 14.48
C LEU A 107 -23.48 -10.68 12.99
N THR A 108 -22.45 -9.94 12.64
CA THR A 108 -21.88 -9.92 11.30
C THR A 108 -20.44 -10.42 11.33
N VAL A 109 -20.03 -11.06 10.25
CA VAL A 109 -18.71 -11.69 10.12
C VAL A 109 -18.05 -11.23 8.84
N GLY A 110 -16.80 -10.77 8.98
CA GLY A 110 -15.96 -10.32 7.88
C GLY A 110 -14.54 -10.82 8.01
N SER A 111 -13.70 -10.44 7.06
CA SER A 111 -12.27 -10.69 7.07
C SER A 111 -11.49 -9.40 7.20
N GLY A 112 -10.28 -9.51 7.73
CA GLY A 112 -9.36 -8.40 7.79
C GLY A 112 -7.93 -8.89 7.73
N PHE A 113 -7.02 -7.94 7.81
CA PHE A 113 -5.59 -8.16 7.73
C PHE A 113 -4.92 -7.39 8.86
N MET A 114 -4.17 -8.09 9.70
CA MET A 114 -3.32 -7.43 10.69
C MET A 114 -2.22 -6.70 9.93
N SER A 115 -2.24 -5.36 9.88
CA SER A 115 -1.31 -4.52 9.11
C SER A 115 -0.06 -4.12 9.90
N ASP A 116 -0.16 -4.00 11.21
CA ASP A 116 0.97 -3.69 12.07
C ASP A 116 0.69 -3.99 13.55
N ILE A 117 1.74 -3.94 14.37
CA ILE A 117 1.66 -3.95 15.82
C ILE A 117 2.36 -2.68 16.33
N CYS A 118 1.57 -1.71 16.79
CA CYS A 118 2.09 -0.55 17.49
C CYS A 118 2.49 -0.95 18.90
N LEU A 119 3.78 -1.22 19.08
CA LEU A 119 4.40 -1.33 20.39
C LEU A 119 4.68 0.08 20.90
N VAL A 120 4.02 0.46 21.99
CA VAL A 120 4.37 1.68 22.71
C VAL A 120 5.73 1.44 23.38
N GLU A 121 6.77 2.16 22.95
CA GLU A 121 8.14 2.21 23.49
C GLU A 121 8.47 1.22 24.63
N GLY A 122 8.80 -0.02 24.27
CA GLY A 122 9.29 -1.03 25.24
C GLY A 122 8.26 -1.57 26.23
N LYS A 123 7.00 -1.13 26.17
CA LYS A 123 5.90 -1.66 26.96
C LYS A 123 5.01 -2.52 26.08
N HIS A 124 5.27 -3.82 26.14
CA HIS A 124 4.36 -4.80 25.55
C HIS A 124 3.04 -4.87 26.33
N GLU A 125 3.08 -4.56 27.62
CA GLU A 125 1.94 -4.65 28.54
C GLU A 125 1.39 -3.26 28.87
N MET A 126 0.08 -3.10 28.73
CA MET A 126 -0.65 -1.90 29.11
C MET A 126 -1.95 -2.25 29.83
N PRO A 127 -2.49 -1.39 30.71
CA PRO A 127 -3.76 -1.65 31.37
C PRO A 127 -4.86 -1.89 30.34
N CYS A 128 -5.69 -2.91 30.58
CA CYS A 128 -6.83 -3.21 29.72
C CYS A 128 -7.75 -1.98 29.60
N PRO A 129 -8.12 -1.55 28.37
CA PRO A 129 -8.97 -0.37 28.17
C PRO A 129 -10.46 -0.64 28.46
N PHE A 130 -10.83 -1.86 28.86
CA PHE A 130 -12.21 -2.25 29.12
C PHE A 130 -12.47 -2.37 30.62
N ASP A 131 -13.33 -1.50 31.15
CA ASP A 131 -13.69 -1.49 32.58
C ASP A 131 -14.31 -2.82 33.06
N ASN A 132 -15.04 -3.51 32.18
CA ASN A 132 -15.66 -4.81 32.42
C ASN A 132 -15.19 -5.83 31.38
N CYS A 133 -13.88 -6.00 31.27
CA CYS A 133 -13.30 -6.95 30.33
C CYS A 133 -13.88 -8.36 30.52
N PRO A 134 -14.44 -8.98 29.46
CA PRO A 134 -15.07 -10.30 29.57
C PRO A 134 -14.06 -11.43 29.77
N GLU A 135 -12.80 -11.23 29.38
CA GLU A 135 -11.75 -12.25 29.47
C GLU A 135 -11.18 -12.37 30.89
N GLN A 136 -11.05 -11.25 31.59
CA GLN A 136 -10.48 -11.19 32.93
C GLN A 136 -11.10 -10.07 33.77
N PRO A 137 -11.73 -10.36 34.92
CA PRO A 137 -12.31 -9.34 35.77
C PRO A 137 -11.23 -8.53 36.52
N GLY A 138 -11.48 -7.23 36.71
CA GLY A 138 -10.59 -6.33 37.45
C GLY A 138 -9.44 -5.74 36.62
N GLN A 139 -8.50 -5.07 37.27
CA GLN A 139 -7.33 -4.48 36.59
C GLN A 139 -6.34 -5.57 36.17
N HIS A 140 -6.04 -5.62 34.88
CA HIS A 140 -5.07 -6.54 34.28
C HIS A 140 -4.39 -5.88 33.07
N GLN A 141 -3.34 -6.52 32.57
CA GLN A 141 -2.57 -6.05 31.42
C GLN A 141 -3.05 -6.73 30.12
N VAL A 142 -2.92 -6.01 29.02
CA VAL A 142 -3.12 -6.49 27.65
C VAL A 142 -1.89 -6.17 26.81
N TYR A 143 -1.77 -6.84 25.67
CA TYR A 143 -0.63 -6.69 24.77
C TYR A 143 -0.92 -5.75 23.60
N GLY A 144 -0.22 -4.61 23.59
CA GLY A 144 -0.05 -3.66 22.47
C GLY A 144 -1.32 -3.18 21.75
N TYR A 145 -1.13 -2.30 20.76
CA TYR A 145 -2.18 -1.98 19.78
C TYR A 145 -1.90 -2.72 18.48
N ILE A 146 -2.73 -3.68 18.15
CA ILE A 146 -2.71 -4.37 16.86
C ILE A 146 -3.56 -3.56 15.88
N ILE A 147 -2.99 -3.19 14.74
CA ILE A 147 -3.76 -2.52 13.68
C ILE A 147 -4.35 -3.61 12.79
N ILE A 148 -5.68 -3.64 12.69
CA ILE A 148 -6.41 -4.47 11.75
C ILE A 148 -6.99 -3.58 10.66
N THR A 149 -6.63 -3.87 9.42
CA THR A 149 -7.23 -3.29 8.23
C THR A 149 -8.36 -4.20 7.75
N THR A 150 -9.53 -3.63 7.52
CA THR A 150 -10.73 -4.32 7.00
C THR A 150 -11.51 -3.35 6.10
N ALA A 151 -12.68 -3.75 5.63
CA ALA A 151 -13.55 -2.91 4.84
C ALA A 151 -14.45 -2.04 5.73
N ALA A 152 -14.76 -0.82 5.30
CA ALA A 152 -15.62 0.10 6.07
C ALA A 152 -17.04 -0.45 6.23
N HIS A 153 -17.52 -1.26 5.29
CA HIS A 153 -18.81 -1.92 5.44
C HIS A 153 -18.79 -3.01 6.53
N VAL A 154 -17.63 -3.55 6.91
CA VAL A 154 -17.48 -4.54 8.00
C VAL A 154 -17.45 -3.84 9.36
N VAL A 155 -16.58 -2.82 9.50
CA VAL A 155 -16.48 -1.98 10.71
C VAL A 155 -16.50 -0.51 10.28
N PHE A 156 -17.54 0.20 10.69
CA PHE A 156 -17.81 1.56 10.24
C PHE A 156 -17.29 2.63 11.20
N ASP A 157 -17.44 2.43 12.51
CA ASP A 157 -17.07 3.42 13.52
C ASP A 157 -16.60 2.79 14.84
N ASP A 158 -16.34 3.63 15.83
CA ASP A 158 -15.86 3.23 17.15
C ASP A 158 -16.84 2.31 17.90
N ASP A 159 -18.14 2.46 17.68
CA ASP A 159 -19.13 1.63 18.37
C ASP A 159 -19.11 0.21 17.82
N GLU A 160 -18.95 0.04 16.50
CA GLU A 160 -18.75 -1.28 15.91
C GLU A 160 -17.39 -1.88 16.29
N ALA A 161 -16.32 -1.07 16.28
CA ALA A 161 -14.99 -1.52 16.67
C ALA A 161 -14.97 -2.08 18.10
N LYS A 162 -15.58 -1.39 19.07
CA LYS A 162 -15.68 -1.86 20.47
C LYS A 162 -16.48 -3.15 20.62
N ASN A 163 -17.40 -3.41 19.71
CA ASN A 163 -18.22 -4.62 19.67
C ASN A 163 -17.65 -5.69 18.71
N THR A 164 -16.38 -5.55 18.30
CA THR A 164 -15.70 -6.48 17.41
C THR A 164 -14.73 -7.38 18.17
N THR A 165 -14.86 -8.69 17.95
CA THR A 165 -13.84 -9.68 18.29
C THR A 165 -13.06 -10.05 17.04
N VAL A 166 -11.74 -10.12 17.15
CA VAL A 166 -10.81 -10.52 16.09
C VAL A 166 -10.22 -11.87 16.43
N GLU A 167 -10.31 -12.83 15.52
CA GLU A 167 -9.76 -14.18 15.70
C GLU A 167 -8.58 -14.40 14.75
N PHE A 168 -7.46 -14.86 15.30
CA PHE A 168 -6.25 -15.29 14.58
C PHE A 168 -6.19 -16.82 14.53
N PHE A 169 -5.51 -17.36 13.51
CA PHE A 169 -5.21 -18.79 13.38
C PHE A 169 -6.47 -19.69 13.46
N TYR A 170 -7.56 -19.22 12.84
CA TYR A 170 -8.88 -19.87 12.87
C TYR A 170 -9.08 -20.88 11.72
N ASP A 171 -8.01 -21.23 11.01
CA ASP A 171 -8.05 -22.03 9.78
C ASP A 171 -8.55 -23.47 9.99
N ASN A 172 -8.40 -24.01 11.20
CA ASN A 172 -8.87 -25.35 11.53
C ASN A 172 -10.20 -25.29 12.33
N PRO A 173 -11.35 -25.61 11.70
CA PRO A 173 -12.63 -25.58 12.40
C PRO A 173 -12.77 -26.67 13.48
N ASN A 174 -11.96 -27.75 13.39
CA ASN A 174 -12.01 -28.86 14.34
C ASN A 174 -11.05 -28.68 15.53
N ASP A 175 -10.11 -27.75 15.46
CA ASP A 175 -9.16 -27.45 16.53
C ASP A 175 -9.02 -25.95 16.72
N ARG A 176 -9.65 -25.45 17.77
CA ARG A 176 -9.60 -24.04 18.15
C ARG A 176 -8.58 -23.74 19.27
N SER A 177 -7.78 -24.71 19.69
CA SER A 177 -6.83 -24.53 20.81
C SER A 177 -5.73 -23.51 20.51
N ASN A 178 -5.43 -23.31 19.23
CA ASN A 178 -4.45 -22.35 18.74
C ASN A 178 -5.06 -21.00 18.32
N VAL A 179 -6.40 -20.89 18.35
CA VAL A 179 -7.06 -19.61 18.07
C VAL A 179 -6.66 -18.62 19.16
N ARG A 180 -6.29 -17.43 18.73
CA ARG A 180 -5.99 -16.29 19.61
C ARG A 180 -6.96 -15.18 19.30
N THR A 181 -7.32 -14.41 20.33
CA THR A 181 -8.35 -13.39 20.19
C THR A 181 -7.81 -12.00 20.50
N ALA A 182 -8.36 -11.00 19.81
CA ALA A 182 -8.19 -9.60 20.14
C ALA A 182 -9.56 -8.92 20.16
N ARG A 183 -9.63 -7.75 20.80
CA ARG A 183 -10.83 -6.93 20.91
C ARG A 183 -10.56 -5.58 20.27
N GLY A 184 -11.49 -5.11 19.44
CA GLY A 184 -11.43 -3.77 18.89
C GLY A 184 -11.62 -2.71 19.99
N VAL A 185 -10.86 -1.63 19.90
CA VAL A 185 -10.88 -0.51 20.86
C VAL A 185 -11.51 0.71 20.23
N LYS A 186 -11.07 1.07 19.02
CA LYS A 186 -11.56 2.21 18.24
C LYS A 186 -11.12 2.10 16.79
N VAL A 187 -11.74 2.88 15.93
CA VAL A 187 -11.29 3.14 14.56
C VAL A 187 -10.16 4.17 14.59
N GLY A 188 -9.09 3.88 13.86
CA GLY A 188 -7.97 4.80 13.62
C GLY A 188 -8.19 5.65 12.37
N ALA A 189 -8.60 5.01 11.27
CA ALA A 189 -8.92 5.66 10.01
C ALA A 189 -10.07 4.91 9.31
N VAL A 190 -10.97 5.65 8.66
CA VAL A 190 -12.07 5.07 7.88
C VAL A 190 -12.34 5.90 6.64
N SER A 191 -12.54 5.21 5.51
CA SER A 191 -13.01 5.77 4.25
C SER A 191 -14.18 4.94 3.76
N VAL A 192 -15.38 5.50 3.86
CA VAL A 192 -16.61 4.84 3.41
C VAL A 192 -16.63 4.69 1.89
N GLU A 193 -16.16 5.72 1.17
CA GLU A 193 -16.10 5.71 -0.29
C GLU A 193 -15.08 4.70 -0.81
N GLY A 194 -13.93 4.59 -0.15
CA GLY A 194 -12.91 3.59 -0.47
C GLY A 194 -13.15 2.22 0.13
N ASP A 195 -14.27 2.05 0.86
CA ASP A 195 -14.62 0.84 1.62
C ASP A 195 -13.47 0.29 2.46
N PHE A 196 -12.85 1.16 3.26
CA PHE A 196 -11.63 0.91 4.00
C PHE A 196 -11.75 1.34 5.46
N CYS A 197 -11.28 0.50 6.38
CA CYS A 197 -11.20 0.81 7.80
C CYS A 197 -9.91 0.24 8.41
N GLU A 198 -9.23 1.05 9.20
CA GLU A 198 -8.20 0.61 10.14
C GLU A 198 -8.72 0.76 11.57
N MET A 199 -8.73 -0.35 12.31
CA MET A 199 -9.14 -0.37 13.71
C MET A 199 -7.98 -0.81 14.59
N LEU A 200 -7.89 -0.19 15.76
CA LEU A 200 -6.96 -0.55 16.82
C LEU A 200 -7.57 -1.64 17.68
N CYS A 201 -6.82 -2.70 17.92
CA CYS A 201 -7.23 -3.82 18.75
C CYS A 201 -6.21 -4.06 19.87
N VAL A 202 -6.65 -4.69 20.96
CA VAL A 202 -5.78 -5.18 22.04
C VAL A 202 -6.02 -6.67 22.22
N THR A 203 -5.02 -7.41 22.69
CA THR A 203 -5.14 -8.86 22.94
C THR A 203 -4.68 -9.22 24.35
N HIS A 204 -5.34 -10.19 24.95
CA HIS A 204 -4.91 -10.82 26.21
C HIS A 204 -3.91 -11.95 25.99
N ASP A 205 -3.81 -12.40 24.74
CA ASP A 205 -2.93 -13.48 24.36
C ASP A 205 -1.57 -12.95 23.91
N ILE A 206 -0.50 -13.65 24.31
CA ILE A 206 0.79 -13.47 23.65
C ILE A 206 0.65 -14.07 22.25
N LEU A 207 0.53 -13.21 21.25
CA LEU A 207 0.48 -13.66 19.88
C LEU A 207 1.84 -14.25 19.49
N PRO A 208 1.88 -15.42 18.82
CA PRO A 208 3.11 -16.08 18.38
C PRO A 208 3.77 -15.36 17.17
N PHE A 209 3.36 -14.13 16.88
CA PHE A 209 4.12 -13.27 15.99
C PHE A 209 5.42 -12.95 16.73
N ASP A 210 6.51 -13.53 16.26
CA ASP A 210 7.85 -13.26 16.75
C ASP A 210 8.16 -11.79 16.52
N TRP A 211 7.73 -10.94 17.45
CA TRP A 211 7.87 -9.49 17.41
C TRP A 211 9.34 -9.06 17.42
N LYS A 212 10.23 -9.94 17.92
CA LYS A 212 11.68 -9.75 17.89
C LYS A 212 12.25 -10.03 16.51
N ARG A 213 11.61 -10.89 15.72
CA ARG A 213 11.95 -11.05 14.32
C ARG A 213 11.15 -10.06 13.47
N LYS A 214 11.83 -8.99 13.07
CA LYS A 214 11.73 -8.42 11.72
C LYS A 214 12.02 -9.51 10.64
N ALA A 215 11.39 -10.68 10.70
CA ALA A 215 11.56 -11.79 9.76
C ALA A 215 11.07 -11.48 8.34
N PHE A 216 10.56 -10.26 8.10
CA PHE A 216 10.23 -9.78 6.77
C PHE A 216 11.35 -8.98 6.07
N LEU A 217 12.47 -8.70 6.75
CA LEU A 217 13.61 -8.01 6.12
C LEU A 217 14.79 -8.92 5.77
N GLU A 218 14.77 -10.18 6.16
CA GLU A 218 15.71 -11.18 5.64
C GLU A 218 15.04 -12.05 4.57
N ILE A 219 14.66 -11.41 3.46
CA ILE A 219 14.57 -12.15 2.19
C ILE A 219 15.98 -12.71 1.93
N PRO A 220 16.14 -13.99 1.54
CA PRO A 220 17.46 -14.57 1.28
C PRO A 220 18.28 -13.66 0.36
N LYS A 221 19.52 -13.35 0.76
CA LYS A 221 20.48 -12.48 0.05
C LYS A 221 20.76 -12.88 -1.41
N ASP A 222 20.25 -14.03 -1.87
CA ASP A 222 20.47 -14.58 -3.20
C ASP A 222 19.44 -14.15 -4.25
N VAL A 223 18.54 -13.20 -3.95
CA VAL A 223 17.75 -12.51 -4.98
C VAL A 223 18.41 -11.17 -5.28
N SER A 224 19.44 -11.21 -6.12
CA SER A 224 19.95 -9.99 -6.76
C SER A 224 18.84 -9.36 -7.60
N GLU A 225 18.68 -8.03 -7.47
CA GLU A 225 17.86 -7.13 -8.28
C GLU A 225 16.42 -6.82 -7.87
N THR A 226 16.06 -6.92 -6.59
CA THR A 226 14.95 -6.07 -6.09
C THR A 226 15.22 -5.62 -4.66
N VAL A 227 15.77 -4.41 -4.53
CA VAL A 227 15.94 -3.76 -3.24
C VAL A 227 14.66 -2.98 -2.95
N ILE A 228 13.77 -3.55 -2.13
CA ILE A 228 12.67 -2.82 -1.52
C ILE A 228 13.21 -2.27 -0.20
N PHE A 229 13.41 -0.96 -0.12
CA PHE A 229 13.69 -0.30 1.15
C PHE A 229 12.39 -0.15 1.93
N THR A 230 12.28 -0.76 3.10
CA THR A 230 11.35 -0.32 4.15
C THR A 230 12.15 0.48 5.18
N THR A 231 12.62 1.66 4.81
CA THR A 231 12.98 2.67 5.79
C THR A 231 11.68 3.36 6.21
N ASP A 232 11.17 3.03 7.40
CA ASP A 232 10.15 3.85 8.06
C ASP A 232 10.77 5.23 8.34
N VAL A 233 10.56 6.22 7.48
CA VAL A 233 10.81 7.62 7.85
C VAL A 233 9.64 8.06 8.71
N ARG A 234 9.88 8.27 10.00
CA ARG A 234 8.87 8.70 10.95
C ARG A 234 8.94 10.22 11.10
N ILE A 235 8.07 10.92 10.40
CA ILE A 235 7.98 12.38 10.55
C ILE A 235 7.33 12.70 11.90
N ASN A 236 8.14 12.88 12.94
CA ASN A 236 7.70 13.38 14.24
C ASN A 236 7.74 14.90 14.23
N CYS A 237 6.62 15.53 13.83
CA CYS A 237 6.48 16.97 13.90
C CYS A 237 5.72 17.33 15.18
N SER A 238 6.35 18.11 16.05
CA SER A 238 5.81 18.55 17.35
C SER A 238 4.46 19.29 17.26
N LEU A 239 4.10 19.75 16.06
CA LEU A 239 2.87 20.49 15.77
C LEU A 239 1.69 19.58 15.40
N PHE A 240 1.93 18.32 15.03
CA PHE A 240 0.90 17.31 14.79
C PHE A 240 0.92 16.31 15.94
N ARG A 241 -0.04 16.40 16.87
CA ARG A 241 -0.25 15.35 17.89
C ARG A 241 -0.94 14.11 17.28
N GLY A 242 -0.48 13.65 16.12
CA GLY A 242 -1.02 12.54 15.36
C GLY A 242 -0.04 12.06 14.30
N TYR A 243 0.05 10.74 14.14
CA TYR A 243 0.98 10.04 13.26
C TYR A 243 0.54 10.18 11.79
N ILE A 244 1.47 10.53 10.90
CA ILE A 244 1.23 10.50 9.45
C ILE A 244 1.96 9.29 8.88
N ARG A 245 1.19 8.33 8.35
CA ARG A 245 1.71 7.21 7.58
C ARG A 245 1.34 7.48 6.11
N THR A 246 2.22 8.11 5.35
CA THR A 246 2.03 8.17 3.88
C THR A 246 2.69 6.94 3.26
N PRO A 247 2.03 6.25 2.33
CA PRO A 247 2.58 5.06 1.69
C PRO A 247 3.70 5.38 0.66
N THR A 248 3.95 6.66 0.38
CA THR A 248 4.78 7.11 -0.73
C THR A 248 5.51 8.40 -0.34
N PHE A 249 6.81 8.29 -0.08
CA PHE A 249 7.73 9.43 -0.12
C PHE A 249 9.01 9.00 -0.83
N SER A 250 9.60 9.89 -1.61
CA SER A 250 10.93 9.71 -2.17
C SER A 250 11.89 10.64 -1.47
N VAL A 251 13.05 10.12 -1.07
CA VAL A 251 14.13 10.93 -0.52
C VAL A 251 15.20 11.11 -1.58
N GLU A 252 15.40 12.34 -2.07
CA GLU A 252 16.55 12.68 -2.92
C GLU A 252 17.56 13.47 -2.09
N CYS A 253 18.81 13.05 -2.11
CA CYS A 253 19.90 13.76 -1.44
C CYS A 253 20.81 14.40 -2.50
N ARG A 254 20.90 15.73 -2.50
CA ARG A 254 21.79 16.46 -3.40
C ARG A 254 23.00 16.94 -2.62
N LYS A 255 24.15 16.31 -2.88
CA LYS A 255 25.44 16.81 -2.40
C LYS A 255 25.81 18.06 -3.19
N ASN A 256 25.85 19.18 -2.49
CA ASN A 256 26.43 20.42 -2.99
C ASN A 256 27.43 20.85 -1.91
N ASP A 257 28.72 20.78 -2.23
CA ASP A 257 29.74 21.27 -1.34
C ASP A 257 29.60 22.82 -1.26
N ASP A 258 29.56 23.37 -0.04
CA ASP A 258 29.51 24.83 0.28
C ASP A 258 28.16 25.58 0.16
N ILE A 259 27.06 25.02 0.69
CA ILE A 259 25.82 25.81 0.91
C ILE A 259 25.87 26.50 2.29
N ALA A 260 25.82 27.82 2.30
CA ALA A 260 25.58 28.60 3.50
C ALA A 260 24.17 28.29 4.06
N CYS A 261 24.07 28.03 5.37
CA CYS A 261 22.80 27.71 6.01
C CYS A 261 21.70 28.73 5.62
N PRO A 262 20.57 28.29 5.01
CA PRO A 262 19.56 29.21 4.49
C PRO A 262 18.69 29.86 5.58
N LEU A 263 18.85 29.43 6.84
CA LEU A 263 18.08 29.93 7.97
C LEU A 263 18.63 31.28 8.44
N LYS A 264 17.82 32.34 8.33
CA LYS A 264 18.17 33.71 8.78
C LYS A 264 18.52 33.80 10.26
N GLU A 265 17.96 32.91 11.08
CA GLU A 265 18.17 32.84 12.54
C GLU A 265 18.35 31.38 12.97
N CYS A 266 19.45 30.75 12.53
CA CYS A 266 19.76 29.40 12.99
C CYS A 266 20.01 29.39 14.50
N LEU A 267 19.15 28.71 15.26
CA LEU A 267 19.16 28.66 16.73
C LEU A 267 20.43 28.00 17.31
N TYR A 268 21.25 27.39 16.46
CA TYR A 268 22.38 26.54 16.84
C TYR A 268 23.77 27.20 16.72
N LEU A 269 23.93 28.53 16.74
CA LEU A 269 25.15 29.34 17.10
C LEU A 269 25.29 30.65 16.28
N SER A 270 26.16 31.57 16.73
CA SER A 270 26.32 32.97 16.28
C SER A 270 27.27 33.24 15.09
N GLU A 271 27.82 32.21 14.42
CA GLU A 271 28.72 32.37 13.26
C GLU A 271 28.34 31.44 12.10
N SER A 272 28.68 31.83 10.86
CA SER A 272 28.32 31.12 9.63
C SER A 272 28.80 29.67 9.62
N HIS A 273 27.90 28.71 9.37
CA HIS A 273 28.23 27.28 9.26
C HIS A 273 27.67 26.66 7.98
N ASN A 274 28.32 25.57 7.55
CA ASN A 274 27.97 24.80 6.37
C ASN A 274 26.92 23.74 6.74
N VAL A 275 25.86 23.62 5.93
CA VAL A 275 24.95 22.46 5.96
C VAL A 275 25.52 21.36 5.07
N TYR A 276 25.36 20.08 5.45
CA TYR A 276 25.95 18.97 4.70
C TYR A 276 25.23 18.70 3.37
N GLY A 277 23.95 19.07 3.26
CA GLY A 277 23.22 19.15 1.99
C GLY A 277 21.70 19.20 2.17
N TYR A 278 20.99 19.13 1.05
CA TYR A 278 19.52 19.11 1.03
C TYR A 278 18.99 17.67 0.96
N ILE A 279 17.99 17.40 1.79
CA ILE A 279 17.15 16.21 1.74
C ILE A 279 15.81 16.64 1.16
N ILE A 280 15.46 16.12 0.00
CA ILE A 280 14.18 16.39 -0.66
C ILE A 280 13.20 15.28 -0.32
N ILE A 281 12.02 15.60 0.19
CA ILE A 281 10.98 14.63 0.57
C ILE A 281 9.70 14.96 -0.21
N MET A 282 9.26 14.03 -1.07
CA MET A 282 8.00 14.15 -1.80
C MET A 282 6.84 13.59 -0.99
N ILE A 283 5.70 14.30 -0.92
CA ILE A 283 4.54 13.92 -0.12
C ILE A 283 3.25 14.18 -0.91
N GLU A 284 2.30 13.23 -0.89
CA GLU A 284 1.02 13.39 -1.58
C GLU A 284 0.14 14.50 -0.98
N ALA A 285 -0.49 15.29 -1.85
CA ALA A 285 -1.26 16.48 -1.50
C ALA A 285 -2.62 16.18 -0.86
N ASN A 286 -3.08 14.94 -0.96
CA ASN A 286 -4.30 14.43 -0.32
C ASN A 286 -4.17 14.35 1.22
N VAL A 287 -2.95 14.48 1.75
CA VAL A 287 -2.71 14.65 3.18
C VAL A 287 -2.92 16.13 3.49
N MET A 288 -4.01 16.48 4.18
CA MET A 288 -4.38 17.86 4.50
C MET A 288 -3.33 18.56 5.40
N TRP A 289 -2.62 19.57 4.90
CA TRP A 289 -1.52 20.24 5.60
C TRP A 289 -1.84 21.72 5.86
N ASP A 290 -1.49 22.19 7.07
CA ASP A 290 -1.35 23.62 7.36
C ASP A 290 0.04 24.06 6.91
N TYR A 291 0.12 24.70 5.74
CA TYR A 291 1.36 25.01 5.04
C TYR A 291 2.38 25.79 5.88
N GLU A 292 1.91 26.74 6.69
CA GLU A 292 2.78 27.54 7.55
C GLU A 292 3.35 26.73 8.73
N LYS A 293 2.66 25.67 9.16
CA LYS A 293 3.18 24.75 10.19
C LYS A 293 4.25 23.82 9.63
N VAL A 294 4.13 23.41 8.37
CA VAL A 294 5.07 22.50 7.72
C VAL A 294 6.43 23.16 7.52
N LYS A 295 6.44 24.45 7.18
CA LYS A 295 7.69 25.24 7.04
C LYS A 295 8.52 25.35 8.31
N SER A 296 7.93 25.13 9.48
CA SER A 296 8.64 25.13 10.77
C SER A 296 8.78 23.73 11.37
N ALA A 297 8.46 22.68 10.60
CA ALA A 297 8.57 21.31 11.05
C ALA A 297 10.03 20.83 11.08
N THR A 298 10.38 20.13 12.15
CA THR A 298 11.55 19.26 12.19
C THR A 298 11.12 17.84 11.84
N ILE A 299 11.90 17.18 11.00
CA ILE A 299 11.71 15.79 10.59
C ILE A 299 12.76 14.94 11.29
N GLU A 300 12.31 13.91 12.01
CA GLU A 300 13.18 12.95 12.66
C GLU A 300 13.36 11.71 11.76
N PHE A 301 14.60 11.34 11.49
CA PHE A 301 14.96 10.13 10.73
C PHE A 301 15.43 9.07 11.70
N PHE A 302 14.95 7.84 11.52
CA PHE A 302 15.42 6.67 12.24
C PHE A 302 16.05 5.72 11.23
N TYR A 303 17.35 5.49 11.34
CA TYR A 303 18.09 4.60 10.43
C TYR A 303 19.01 3.67 11.21
N MET A 304 19.34 2.53 10.62
CA MET A 304 20.24 1.54 11.23
C MET A 304 21.59 1.61 10.52
N ASP A 305 22.68 1.51 11.28
CA ASP A 305 24.02 1.43 10.72
C ASP A 305 24.11 0.12 9.89
N PRO A 306 24.53 0.18 8.61
CA PRO A 306 24.70 -1.01 7.78
C PRO A 306 25.68 -2.04 8.38
N GLU A 307 26.64 -1.59 9.19
CA GLU A 307 27.65 -2.43 9.84
C GLU A 307 27.20 -2.94 11.22
N ASP A 308 26.23 -2.25 11.86
CA ASP A 308 25.71 -2.59 13.17
C ASP A 308 24.18 -2.49 13.25
N ASN A 309 23.51 -3.59 12.89
CA ASN A 309 22.06 -3.73 12.93
C ASN A 309 21.45 -3.69 14.36
N SER A 310 22.24 -3.53 15.42
CA SER A 310 21.73 -3.44 16.79
C SER A 310 21.44 -2.01 17.24
N ASN A 311 21.96 -1.00 16.54
CA ASN A 311 21.84 0.41 16.91
C ASN A 311 20.93 1.18 15.93
N ILE A 312 19.94 1.87 16.49
CA ILE A 312 19.07 2.80 15.75
C ILE A 312 19.60 4.21 16.00
N HIS A 313 20.00 4.88 14.93
CA HIS A 313 20.38 6.28 14.94
C HIS A 313 19.16 7.16 14.73
N THR A 314 19.10 8.26 15.47
CA THR A 314 18.09 9.31 15.29
C THR A 314 18.77 10.57 14.80
N ALA A 315 18.31 11.10 13.67
CA ALA A 315 18.81 12.34 13.09
C ALA A 315 17.67 13.32 12.82
N ARG A 316 17.97 14.61 12.76
CA ARG A 316 16.97 15.68 12.54
C ARG A 316 17.28 16.44 11.26
N ALA A 317 16.26 16.71 10.47
CA ALA A 317 16.32 17.69 9.39
C ALA A 317 15.23 18.75 9.57
N GLU A 318 15.55 20.00 9.27
CA GLU A 318 14.59 21.11 9.34
C GLU A 318 14.06 21.40 7.95
N VAL A 319 12.74 21.52 7.80
CA VAL A 319 12.13 21.96 6.54
C VAL A 319 12.50 23.42 6.31
N VAL A 320 13.23 23.70 5.24
CA VAL A 320 13.63 25.07 4.88
C VAL A 320 12.79 25.63 3.75
N ASN A 321 12.16 24.77 2.95
CA ASN A 321 11.30 25.16 1.86
C ASN A 321 10.26 24.09 1.56
N VAL A 322 9.11 24.52 1.06
CA VAL A 322 8.05 23.64 0.56
C VAL A 322 7.71 24.11 -0.84
N VAL A 323 8.12 23.32 -1.83
CA VAL A 323 7.86 23.58 -3.25
C VAL A 323 6.64 22.75 -3.65
N ILE A 324 5.68 23.40 -4.30
CA ILE A 324 4.54 22.70 -4.90
C ILE A 324 5.00 22.29 -6.30
N GLU A 325 5.26 21.00 -6.51
CA GLU A 325 5.66 20.50 -7.84
C GLU A 325 4.44 20.31 -8.76
N ASP A 326 3.31 19.81 -8.24
CA ASP A 326 2.04 19.70 -8.95
C ASP A 326 0.82 19.67 -7.99
N GLU A 327 -0.41 19.52 -8.52
CA GLU A 327 -1.65 19.47 -7.72
C GLU A 327 -1.72 18.27 -6.76
N ASN A 328 -0.83 17.28 -6.92
CA ASN A 328 -0.87 16.01 -6.22
C ASN A 328 0.33 15.78 -5.28
N TYR A 329 1.39 16.59 -5.35
CA TYR A 329 2.59 16.40 -4.54
C TYR A 329 3.21 17.70 -4.03
N TYR A 330 3.65 17.65 -2.77
CA TYR A 330 4.50 18.64 -2.12
C TYR A 330 5.94 18.12 -2.03
N GLU A 331 6.90 18.95 -2.44
CA GLU A 331 8.32 18.73 -2.25
C GLU A 331 8.78 19.50 -1.00
N LEU A 332 9.19 18.79 0.05
CA LEU A 332 9.86 19.39 1.20
C LEU A 332 11.36 19.39 0.96
N GLN A 333 11.97 20.56 0.99
CA GLN A 333 13.42 20.67 1.04
C GLN A 333 13.81 20.83 2.49
N CYS A 334 14.58 19.88 2.99
CA CYS A 334 15.06 19.84 4.36
C CYS A 334 16.58 19.98 4.41
N VAL A 335 17.10 20.56 5.48
CA VAL A 335 18.55 20.61 5.75
C VAL A 335 18.86 19.81 7.00
N THR A 336 19.97 19.06 6.97
CA THR A 336 20.48 18.36 8.16
C THR A 336 21.90 18.82 8.47
N GLN A 337 22.18 18.95 9.77
CA GLN A 337 23.55 19.10 10.28
C GLN A 337 24.17 17.74 10.67
N ASP A 338 23.38 16.66 10.61
CA ASP A 338 23.85 15.32 10.92
C ASP A 338 24.61 14.72 9.73
N LYS A 339 25.93 14.77 9.82
CA LYS A 339 26.84 14.20 8.81
C LYS A 339 26.63 12.69 8.64
N GLN A 340 26.30 11.94 9.69
CA GLN A 340 26.08 10.49 9.59
C GLN A 340 24.81 10.21 8.80
N LEU A 341 23.73 10.95 9.02
CA LEU A 341 22.52 10.86 8.21
C LEU A 341 22.81 11.20 6.75
N PHE A 342 23.53 12.29 6.51
CA PHE A 342 23.87 12.71 5.15
C PHE A 342 24.74 11.67 4.44
N ASP A 343 25.76 11.15 5.12
CA ASP A 343 26.62 10.10 4.59
C ASP A 343 25.82 8.81 4.34
N PHE A 344 24.93 8.42 5.23
CA PHE A 344 24.02 7.28 5.06
C PHE A 344 23.15 7.41 3.79
N LEU A 345 22.58 8.60 3.57
CA LEU A 345 21.74 8.89 2.40
C LEU A 345 22.56 9.00 1.10
N THR A 346 23.86 9.27 1.15
CA THR A 346 24.70 9.56 -0.04
C THR A 346 25.72 8.49 -0.41
N HIS A 347 26.21 7.70 0.56
CA HIS A 347 27.34 6.76 0.40
C HIS A 347 26.92 5.30 0.23
N GLY A 348 25.67 4.94 0.52
CA GLY A 348 25.19 3.64 0.06
C GLY A 348 25.18 3.59 -1.47
N ASN A 349 25.25 2.39 -2.07
CA ASN A 349 25.03 2.16 -3.51
C ASN A 349 23.59 2.49 -3.95
N TYR A 350 22.99 3.54 -3.38
CA TYR A 350 21.61 3.98 -3.47
C TYR A 350 21.46 5.20 -4.39
N LYS A 351 22.43 5.44 -5.27
CA LYS A 351 22.26 6.36 -6.42
C LYS A 351 21.30 5.75 -7.43
N GLN A 352 20.04 5.65 -7.06
CA GLN A 352 18.92 5.63 -7.97
C GLN A 352 17.96 6.71 -7.48
N SER A 353 17.76 7.74 -8.29
CA SER A 353 16.53 8.53 -8.20
C SER A 353 15.36 7.56 -8.33
N VAL A 354 14.66 7.29 -7.23
CA VAL A 354 13.44 6.47 -7.27
C VAL A 354 12.31 7.40 -7.70
N ARG A 355 12.04 7.45 -9.01
CA ARG A 355 10.78 7.97 -9.54
C ARG A 355 9.86 6.78 -9.80
N CYS A 356 8.90 6.55 -8.92
CA CYS A 356 7.83 5.60 -9.18
C CYS A 356 6.77 6.27 -10.06
N TYR A 357 6.86 6.08 -11.38
CA TYR A 357 5.68 6.20 -12.25
C TYR A 357 5.06 4.81 -12.37
N ARG A 358 3.92 4.58 -11.70
CA ARG A 358 3.00 3.50 -12.08
C ARG A 358 2.41 3.91 -13.42
N ASP A 359 3.06 3.46 -14.50
CA ASP A 359 2.43 2.98 -15.76
C ASP A 359 3.47 2.70 -16.86
N GLU A 360 4.76 3.02 -16.66
CA GLU A 360 5.80 2.81 -17.70
C GLU A 360 6.63 1.53 -17.55
N GLU A 361 6.61 0.87 -16.39
CA GLU A 361 7.52 -0.27 -16.10
C GLU A 361 7.12 -1.59 -16.74
N ILE A 362 5.84 -1.77 -17.07
CA ILE A 362 5.34 -3.01 -17.69
C ILE A 362 5.86 -3.13 -19.15
N VAL A 363 6.07 -2.00 -19.83
CA VAL A 363 6.45 -1.98 -21.25
C VAL A 363 7.95 -2.25 -21.43
N LYS A 364 8.81 -1.69 -20.56
CA LYS A 364 10.26 -1.92 -20.63
C LYS A 364 10.60 -3.39 -20.38
N CYS A 365 10.00 -4.01 -19.36
CA CYS A 365 10.40 -5.36 -18.95
C CYS A 365 10.04 -6.45 -19.98
N ASP A 366 8.88 -6.35 -20.64
CA ASP A 366 8.42 -7.36 -21.59
C ASP A 366 9.17 -7.29 -22.94
N LEU A 367 9.60 -6.10 -23.37
CA LEU A 367 10.37 -5.90 -24.61
C LEU A 367 11.79 -6.48 -24.51
N PHE A 368 12.52 -6.21 -23.42
CA PHE A 368 13.87 -6.75 -23.23
C PHE A 368 13.90 -8.26 -23.00
N GLN A 369 12.85 -8.83 -22.38
CA GLN A 369 12.72 -10.28 -22.21
C GLN A 369 12.42 -11.02 -23.52
N ARG A 370 11.61 -10.43 -24.41
CA ARG A 370 11.26 -11.05 -25.69
C ARG A 370 12.30 -10.83 -26.78
N PHE A 371 13.02 -9.71 -26.74
CA PHE A 371 13.95 -9.33 -27.81
C PHE A 371 15.34 -8.99 -27.26
N HIS A 372 16.16 -10.03 -27.12
CA HIS A 372 17.55 -9.88 -26.67
C HIS A 372 18.43 -9.02 -27.60
N CYS A 373 17.96 -8.72 -28.82
CA CYS A 373 18.60 -7.82 -29.79
C CYS A 373 18.51 -6.33 -29.38
N ILE A 374 17.55 -5.96 -28.51
CA ILE A 374 17.34 -4.57 -28.09
C ILE A 374 18.28 -4.24 -26.92
N LYS A 375 19.14 -3.23 -27.11
CA LYS A 375 20.12 -2.81 -26.09
C LYS A 375 19.67 -1.60 -25.31
N ARG A 376 18.89 -0.73 -25.93
CA ARG A 376 18.41 0.50 -25.31
C ARG A 376 17.09 0.94 -25.93
N VAL A 377 16.19 1.43 -25.09
CA VAL A 377 14.99 2.14 -25.50
C VAL A 377 14.98 3.48 -24.77
N SER A 378 14.85 4.58 -25.50
CA SER A 378 14.73 5.91 -24.92
C SER A 378 13.65 6.72 -25.62
N PHE A 379 12.93 7.50 -24.83
CA PHE A 379 11.96 8.47 -25.30
C PHE A 379 12.53 9.87 -25.12
N THR A 380 12.29 10.75 -26.08
CA THR A 380 12.66 12.16 -25.94
C THR A 380 11.48 13.01 -26.37
N ASP A 381 11.01 13.83 -25.45
CA ASP A 381 10.02 14.86 -25.73
C ASP A 381 10.80 16.13 -26.11
N ARG A 382 10.71 16.55 -27.38
CA ARG A 382 11.39 17.76 -27.82
C ARG A 382 10.46 18.94 -27.59
N ASN A 383 10.77 19.76 -26.58
CA ASN A 383 10.27 21.11 -26.34
C ASN A 383 8.78 21.35 -26.64
N MET A 384 7.94 21.35 -25.60
CA MET A 384 6.55 21.84 -25.47
C MET A 384 5.92 22.60 -26.66
N THR A 385 5.90 21.99 -27.83
CA THR A 385 5.20 22.46 -29.02
C THR A 385 4.50 21.25 -29.62
N TYR A 386 3.28 21.47 -30.09
CA TYR A 386 2.21 20.47 -30.23
C TYR A 386 2.45 19.30 -31.21
N HIS A 387 3.68 19.09 -31.71
CA HIS A 387 3.94 18.13 -32.78
C HIS A 387 5.22 17.31 -32.55
N GLY A 388 5.05 16.13 -31.95
CA GLY A 388 5.96 14.98 -32.11
C GLY A 388 6.57 14.44 -30.82
N GLN A 389 6.39 13.13 -30.56
CA GLN A 389 7.17 12.38 -29.58
C GLN A 389 8.12 11.45 -30.37
N GLU A 390 9.39 11.41 -29.99
CA GLU A 390 10.38 10.53 -30.63
C GLU A 390 10.69 9.32 -29.74
N LEU A 391 10.63 8.12 -30.34
CA LEU A 391 11.02 6.86 -29.72
C LEU A 391 12.29 6.35 -30.40
N PHE A 392 13.37 6.23 -29.63
CA PHE A 392 14.64 5.66 -30.07
C PHE A 392 14.78 4.23 -29.55
N ILE A 393 15.07 3.28 -30.45
CA ILE A 393 15.33 1.88 -30.13
C ILE A 393 16.68 1.50 -30.73
N ASP A 394 17.64 1.15 -29.89
CA ASP A 394 18.97 0.68 -30.32
C ASP A 394 18.98 -0.87 -30.38
N ILE A 395 19.31 -1.40 -31.56
CA ILE A 395 19.27 -2.82 -31.88
C ILE A 395 20.65 -3.25 -32.39
N THR A 396 21.16 -4.39 -31.89
CA THR A 396 22.41 -4.97 -32.37
C THR A 396 22.32 -5.40 -33.84
N ARG A 397 23.36 -5.09 -34.60
CA ARG A 397 23.44 -5.23 -36.07
C ARG A 397 23.22 -6.66 -36.59
N ASP A 398 23.40 -7.66 -35.75
CA ASP A 398 23.46 -9.06 -36.18
C ASP A 398 22.09 -9.71 -36.41
N ASN A 399 20.97 -9.03 -36.08
CA ASN A 399 19.59 -9.56 -36.19
C ASN A 399 18.56 -8.53 -36.70
N VAL A 400 18.99 -7.57 -37.52
CA VAL A 400 18.17 -6.39 -37.88
C VAL A 400 16.93 -6.73 -38.71
N SER A 401 17.01 -7.73 -39.60
CA SER A 401 15.90 -8.08 -40.51
C SER A 401 14.66 -8.58 -39.76
N ASP A 402 14.84 -9.51 -38.82
CA ASP A 402 13.72 -10.16 -38.12
C ASP A 402 13.19 -9.32 -36.95
N CYS A 403 14.06 -8.53 -36.30
CA CYS A 403 13.64 -7.63 -35.21
C CYS A 403 12.86 -6.41 -35.75
N ALA A 404 13.20 -5.87 -36.93
CA ALA A 404 12.57 -4.65 -37.45
C ALA A 404 11.10 -4.83 -37.88
N GLU A 405 10.79 -5.88 -38.64
CA GLU A 405 9.43 -6.15 -39.13
C GLU A 405 8.45 -6.49 -37.99
N LEU A 406 8.95 -7.20 -36.97
CA LEU A 406 8.20 -7.52 -35.75
C LEU A 406 8.01 -6.31 -34.84
N LEU A 407 9.03 -5.45 -34.71
CA LEU A 407 8.94 -4.21 -33.93
C LEU A 407 7.94 -3.22 -34.50
N VAL A 408 7.91 -3.04 -35.83
CA VAL A 408 6.90 -2.19 -36.48
C VAL A 408 5.48 -2.71 -36.22
N SER A 409 5.27 -4.03 -36.32
CA SER A 409 3.96 -4.65 -36.06
C SER A 409 3.52 -4.57 -34.59
N LEU A 410 4.46 -4.72 -33.65
CA LEU A 410 4.20 -4.60 -32.21
C LEU A 410 3.90 -3.15 -31.82
N LEU A 411 4.68 -2.19 -32.32
CA LEU A 411 4.51 -0.76 -32.02
C LEU A 411 3.14 -0.26 -32.46
N ILE A 412 2.63 -0.67 -33.63
CA ILE A 412 1.28 -0.34 -34.10
C ILE A 412 0.21 -0.86 -33.12
N SER A 413 0.30 -2.14 -32.70
CA SER A 413 -0.68 -2.73 -31.77
C SER A 413 -0.65 -2.12 -30.36
N PHE A 414 0.53 -1.65 -29.94
CA PHE A 414 0.72 -1.04 -28.63
C PHE A 414 0.24 0.41 -28.61
N PHE A 415 0.42 1.12 -29.73
CA PHE A 415 -0.09 2.47 -29.91
C PHE A 415 -1.61 2.51 -29.84
N ASP A 416 -2.30 1.57 -30.47
CA ASP A 416 -3.77 1.47 -30.39
C ASP A 416 -4.24 1.29 -28.94
N LYS A 417 -3.51 0.52 -28.12
CA LYS A 417 -3.86 0.33 -26.70
C LYS A 417 -3.61 1.59 -25.87
N ILE A 418 -2.51 2.29 -26.11
CA ILE A 418 -2.19 3.55 -25.43
C ILE A 418 -3.21 4.63 -25.81
N VAL A 419 -3.50 4.79 -27.09
CA VAL A 419 -4.51 5.75 -27.60
C VAL A 419 -5.89 5.43 -27.04
N ASN A 420 -6.30 4.16 -26.99
CA ASN A 420 -7.59 3.77 -26.41
C ASN A 420 -7.67 4.01 -24.90
N ASN A 421 -6.56 3.82 -24.16
CA ASN A 421 -6.51 4.16 -22.74
C ASN A 421 -6.58 5.67 -22.51
N ILE A 422 -5.86 6.47 -23.31
CA ILE A 422 -5.94 7.93 -23.25
C ILE A 422 -7.36 8.40 -23.61
N HIS A 423 -8.00 7.83 -24.63
CA HIS A 423 -9.38 8.15 -25.00
C HIS A 423 -10.38 7.81 -23.89
N ARG A 424 -10.19 6.69 -23.18
CA ARG A 424 -11.00 6.34 -22.00
C ARG A 424 -10.81 7.35 -20.88
N THR A 425 -9.58 7.70 -20.56
CA THR A 425 -9.24 8.60 -19.45
C THR A 425 -9.71 10.04 -19.67
N TYR A 426 -9.78 10.52 -20.92
CA TYR A 426 -10.06 11.93 -21.24
C TYR A 426 -11.38 12.18 -22.01
N SER A 427 -12.30 11.21 -22.01
CA SER A 427 -13.52 11.17 -22.83
C SER A 427 -14.55 12.30 -22.63
N ASN A 428 -14.32 13.26 -21.73
CA ASN A 428 -15.21 14.42 -21.51
C ASN A 428 -14.73 15.75 -22.13
N LYS A 429 -13.66 15.76 -22.93
CA LYS A 429 -13.20 16.98 -23.62
C LYS A 429 -13.18 16.78 -25.14
N ASN A 430 -13.88 17.65 -25.86
CA ASN A 430 -13.89 17.72 -27.33
C ASN A 430 -12.49 18.12 -27.86
N MET A 431 -11.57 17.16 -27.94
CA MET A 431 -10.28 17.33 -28.60
C MET A 431 -10.21 16.40 -29.82
N LEU A 432 -10.26 17.02 -31.01
CA LEU A 432 -9.93 16.39 -32.28
C LEU A 432 -8.41 16.34 -32.43
N PHE A 433 -7.83 15.14 -32.49
CA PHE A 433 -6.41 14.94 -32.79
C PHE A 433 -6.23 14.77 -34.31
N VAL A 434 -5.44 15.65 -34.94
CA VAL A 434 -5.06 15.56 -36.36
C VAL A 434 -3.55 15.32 -36.45
N GLY A 435 -3.16 14.18 -37.02
CA GLY A 435 -1.83 13.86 -37.59
C GLY A 435 -0.63 13.81 -36.63
N LYS A 436 0.03 12.64 -36.52
CA LYS A 436 1.38 12.53 -35.96
C LYS A 436 2.24 11.56 -36.78
N GLU A 437 3.45 11.99 -37.12
CA GLU A 437 4.50 11.15 -37.73
C GLU A 437 5.33 10.46 -36.64
N ILE A 438 5.80 9.24 -36.91
CA ILE A 438 6.76 8.52 -36.08
C ILE A 438 8.02 8.33 -36.94
N ASN A 439 9.15 8.87 -36.47
CA ASN A 439 10.44 8.65 -37.09
C ASN A 439 11.19 7.58 -36.29
N VAL A 440 11.54 6.46 -36.95
CA VAL A 440 12.38 5.41 -36.37
C VAL A 440 13.76 5.48 -37.02
N VAL A 441 14.78 5.78 -36.22
CA VAL A 441 16.18 5.88 -36.68
C VAL A 441 16.95 4.65 -36.20
N ILE A 442 17.51 3.87 -37.14
CA ILE A 442 18.33 2.69 -36.84
C ILE A 442 19.76 2.95 -37.36
N ASN A 443 20.70 3.16 -36.43
CA ASN A 443 22.15 3.27 -36.62
C ASN A 443 22.60 3.88 -37.98
N ASP A 444 22.40 5.20 -38.07
CA ASP A 444 22.96 6.16 -39.02
C ASP A 444 22.64 6.03 -40.53
N LYS A 445 21.79 5.11 -41.00
CA LYS A 445 21.53 5.04 -42.47
C LYS A 445 20.13 4.75 -43.00
N ILE A 446 19.07 4.65 -42.20
CA ILE A 446 17.72 4.48 -42.76
C ILE A 446 16.71 5.32 -41.97
N GLU A 447 16.11 6.30 -42.65
CA GLU A 447 14.87 6.96 -42.24
C GLU A 447 13.70 6.23 -42.92
N LEU A 448 12.78 5.69 -42.11
CA LEU A 448 11.49 5.20 -42.61
C LEU A 448 10.42 6.20 -42.19
N ASN A 449 9.89 6.92 -43.18
CA ASN A 449 8.76 7.83 -42.99
C ASN A 449 7.47 7.07 -43.33
N THR A 450 6.64 6.80 -42.33
CA THR A 450 5.28 6.27 -42.54
C THR A 450 4.27 7.40 -42.44
N SER A 451 3.86 7.95 -43.58
CA SER A 451 2.70 8.83 -43.68
C SER A 451 1.46 8.00 -44.06
N LEU A 452 0.45 7.95 -43.20
CA LEU A 452 -0.84 7.31 -43.50
C LEU A 452 -2.05 8.18 -43.09
N VAL A 453 -2.68 8.71 -44.14
CA VAL A 453 -4.12 8.92 -44.42
C VAL A 453 -4.89 10.04 -43.67
N ARG A 454 -5.18 11.11 -44.43
CA ARG A 454 -6.39 11.94 -44.30
C ARG A 454 -7.63 11.07 -44.59
N ARG A 455 -8.61 11.08 -43.70
CA ARG A 455 -10.02 10.84 -44.08
C ARG A 455 -10.65 12.18 -44.40
N GLU A 456 -10.92 12.43 -45.67
CA GLU A 456 -12.02 13.30 -46.08
C GLU A 456 -13.30 12.45 -46.08
N ASP A 457 -14.34 13.06 -45.53
CA ASP A 457 -15.74 12.64 -45.29
C ASP A 457 -16.05 11.60 -44.19
#